data_AF-A0A529SN41-F1
#
_entry.id   AF-A0A529SN41-F1
#
_cell.length_a   1.000
_cell.length_b   1.000
_cell.length_c   1.000
_cell.angle_alpha   90.00
_cell.angle_beta   90.00
_cell.angle_gamma   90.00
#
_symmetry.space_group_name_H-M   'P 1'
#
loop_
_entity.id
_entity.type
_entity.pdbx_description
1 polymer ?
#
loop_
_entity_poly.entity_id
_entity_poly.type
_entity_poly.pdbx_seq_one_letter_code
_entity_poly.pdbx_strand_id
1 'polypeptide(L)'
;QAFTALMDGTTILDLTEGLQLRRARVMSAQRLELTGFTEAMRDRLRAYGLFSEIISWKLRFFVPTDAAGPAILAKLLDTFPVARISEREAA
;
A
#
# COMPACT_ATOMS: atom_id res chain seq x y z
N GLN A 1 12.99 3.76 -6.53
CA GLN A 1 13.55 2.59 -5.82
C GLN A 1 12.55 1.93 -4.88
N ALA A 2 11.89 2.66 -3.97
CA ALA A 2 10.91 2.08 -3.04
C ALA A 2 9.75 1.31 -3.71
N PHE A 3 9.16 1.85 -4.79
CA PHE A 3 8.08 1.17 -5.52
C PHE A 3 8.52 -0.20 -6.08
N THR A 4 9.70 -0.27 -6.71
CA THR A 4 10.25 -1.52 -7.24
C THR A 4 10.55 -2.51 -6.12
N ALA A 5 11.19 -2.09 -5.03
CA ALA A 5 11.47 -2.95 -3.88
C ALA A 5 10.19 -3.52 -3.22
N LEU A 6 9.16 -2.68 -3.10
CA LEU A 6 7.82 -3.11 -2.66
C LEU A 6 7.21 -4.13 -3.64
N MET A 7 7.32 -3.88 -4.94
CA MET A 7 6.79 -4.76 -5.98
C MET A 7 7.57 -6.08 -6.11
N ASP A 8 8.86 -6.11 -5.77
CA ASP A 8 9.67 -7.33 -5.67
C ASP A 8 9.29 -8.17 -4.44
N GLY A 9 8.59 -7.55 -3.48
CA GLY A 9 7.97 -8.21 -2.34
C GLY A 9 8.92 -8.55 -1.20
N THR A 10 10.15 -8.04 -1.25
CA THR A 10 11.19 -8.20 -0.23
C THR A 10 11.07 -7.14 0.87
N THR A 11 10.24 -6.12 0.68
CA THR A 11 10.15 -4.97 1.60
C THR A 11 8.73 -4.72 2.08
N ILE A 12 8.61 -4.37 3.35
CA ILE A 12 7.41 -3.82 4.01
C ILE A 12 7.79 -2.42 4.50
N LEU A 13 6.89 -1.45 4.29
CA LEU A 13 7.05 -0.10 4.83
C LEU A 13 5.99 0.13 5.89
N ASP A 14 6.43 0.40 7.11
CA ASP A 14 5.57 0.95 8.15
C ASP A 14 5.61 2.48 8.02
N LEU A 15 4.45 3.10 7.89
CA LEU A 15 4.30 4.55 7.81
C LEU A 15 3.78 5.09 9.15
N THR A 16 3.79 6.41 9.30
CA THR A 16 3.09 7.07 10.41
C THR A 16 1.60 6.71 10.46
N GLU A 17 0.94 7.02 11.56
CA GLU A 17 -0.48 6.69 11.80
C GLU A 17 -0.80 5.18 11.81
N GLY A 18 0.22 4.33 12.00
CA GLY A 18 0.06 2.87 12.04
C GLY A 18 -0.28 2.24 10.69
N LEU A 19 -0.08 2.98 9.59
CA LEU A 19 -0.28 2.47 8.24
C LEU A 19 0.87 1.55 7.84
N GLN A 20 0.58 0.56 7.01
CA GLN A 20 1.61 -0.34 6.47
C GLN A 20 1.36 -0.64 4.99
N LEU A 21 2.41 -0.52 4.18
CA LEU A 21 2.46 -0.92 2.79
C LEU A 21 3.20 -2.24 2.63
N ARG A 22 2.60 -3.18 1.90
CA ARG A 22 3.19 -4.50 1.62
C ARG A 22 2.71 -5.08 0.29
N ARG A 23 3.50 -5.98 -0.28
CA ARG A 23 3.03 -6.79 -1.42
C ARG A 23 2.07 -7.88 -0.96
N ALA A 24 0.85 -7.86 -1.48
CA ALA A 24 -0.17 -8.88 -1.26
C ALA A 24 -0.54 -9.58 -2.57
N ARG A 25 -0.76 -10.89 -2.51
CA ARG A 25 -1.37 -11.62 -3.62
C ARG A 25 -2.88 -11.69 -3.39
N VAL A 26 -3.65 -11.20 -4.35
CA VAL A 26 -5.12 -11.18 -4.31
C VAL A 26 -5.63 -11.70 -5.64
N MET A 27 -6.49 -12.72 -5.59
CA MET A 27 -7.04 -13.35 -6.80
C MET A 27 -5.96 -13.63 -7.85
N SER A 28 -4.86 -14.27 -7.42
CA SER A 28 -3.68 -14.58 -8.23
C SER A 28 -2.82 -13.40 -8.72
N ALA A 29 -3.27 -12.14 -8.58
CA ALA A 29 -2.52 -10.95 -8.96
C ALA A 29 -1.65 -10.41 -7.81
N GLN A 30 -0.45 -9.90 -8.13
CA GLN A 30 0.40 -9.19 -7.17
C GLN A 30 -0.04 -7.73 -7.09
N ARG A 31 -0.25 -7.24 -5.87
CA ARG A 31 -0.71 -5.88 -5.60
C ARG A 31 0.05 -5.27 -4.44
N LEU A 32 0.13 -3.95 -4.43
CA LEU A 32 0.66 -3.19 -3.30
C LEU A 32 -0.50 -2.78 -2.41
N GLU A 33 -0.64 -3.45 -1.26
CA GLU A 33 -1.73 -3.25 -0.31
C GLU A 33 -1.35 -2.23 0.76
N LEU A 34 -2.29 -1.33 1.06
CA LEU A 34 -2.24 -0.46 2.25
C LEU A 34 -3.14 -1.04 3.34
N THR A 35 -2.58 -1.25 4.52
CA THR A 35 -3.27 -1.73 5.72
C THR A 35 -3.12 -0.74 6.88
N GLY A 36 -3.92 -0.91 7.94
CA GLY A 36 -3.90 -0.03 9.12
C GLY A 36 -4.74 1.25 9.00
N PHE A 37 -5.38 1.48 7.84
CA PHE A 37 -6.20 2.67 7.64
C PHE A 37 -7.49 2.65 8.47
N THR A 38 -7.93 3.84 8.90
CA THR A 38 -9.22 4.03 9.58
C THR A 38 -10.33 4.36 8.58
N GLU A 39 -11.59 4.25 8.99
CA GLU A 39 -12.74 4.58 8.13
C GLU A 39 -12.71 6.04 7.66
N ALA A 40 -12.30 6.97 8.52
CA ALA A 40 -12.18 8.39 8.20
C ALA A 40 -11.13 8.69 7.11
N MET A 41 -10.18 7.78 6.88
CA MET A 41 -9.13 7.96 5.86
C MET A 41 -9.58 7.52 4.46
N ARG A 42 -10.68 6.75 4.34
CA ARG A 42 -11.07 6.09 3.07
C ARG A 42 -11.25 7.08 1.92
N ASP A 43 -11.96 8.17 2.17
CA ASP A 43 -12.24 9.18 1.13
C ASP A 43 -10.96 9.89 0.69
N ARG A 44 -10.06 10.19 1.64
CA ARG A 44 -8.74 10.77 1.33
C ARG A 44 -7.88 9.81 0.51
N LEU A 45 -7.86 8.52 0.85
CA LEU A 45 -7.10 7.51 0.11
C LEU A 45 -7.61 7.37 -1.33
N ARG A 46 -8.93 7.39 -1.54
CA ARG A 46 -9.52 7.44 -2.89
C ARG A 46 -9.11 8.70 -3.64
N ALA A 47 -9.13 9.86 -2.99
CA ALA A 47 -8.71 11.13 -3.57
C ALA A 47 -7.21 11.18 -3.92
N TYR A 48 -6.39 10.33 -3.32
CA TYR A 48 -4.99 10.14 -3.72
C TYR A 48 -4.83 9.26 -4.95
N GLY A 49 -5.85 8.50 -5.33
CA GLY A 49 -5.81 7.55 -6.44
C GLY A 49 -5.66 6.10 -6.01
N LEU A 50 -5.72 5.79 -4.71
CA LEU A 50 -5.82 4.40 -4.28
C LEU A 50 -7.21 3.86 -4.61
N PHE A 51 -7.26 2.60 -4.99
CA PHE A 51 -8.51 1.91 -5.25
C PHE A 51 -8.79 0.87 -4.17
N SER A 52 -10.07 0.53 -4.00
CA SER A 52 -10.50 -0.42 -2.98
C SER A 52 -11.26 -1.57 -3.59
N GLU A 53 -11.12 -2.76 -3.02
CA GLU A 53 -11.97 -3.90 -3.33
C GLU A 53 -12.48 -4.54 -2.04
N ILE A 54 -13.61 -5.24 -2.14
CA ILE A 54 -14.11 -6.10 -1.07
C ILE A 54 -13.63 -7.52 -1.37
N ILE A 55 -12.77 -8.06 -0.50
CA ILE A 55 -12.18 -9.40 -0.64
C ILE A 55 -12.45 -10.15 0.67
N SER A 56 -13.11 -11.31 0.57
CA SER A 56 -13.53 -12.10 1.73
C SER A 56 -14.22 -11.23 2.79
N TRP A 57 -15.20 -10.44 2.36
CA TRP A 57 -16.00 -9.53 3.20
C TRP A 57 -15.27 -8.33 3.81
N LYS A 58 -13.98 -8.15 3.51
CA LYS A 58 -13.17 -7.05 4.03
C LYS A 58 -12.83 -6.06 2.92
N LEU A 59 -13.03 -4.76 3.21
CA LEU A 59 -12.54 -3.68 2.34
C LEU A 59 -11.01 -3.60 2.44
N ARG A 60 -10.34 -3.65 1.29
CA ARG A 60 -8.88 -3.55 1.18
C ARG A 60 -8.52 -2.45 0.20
N PHE A 61 -7.47 -1.69 0.50
CA PHE A 61 -6.97 -0.61 -0.36
C PHE A 61 -5.66 -1.00 -1.01
N PHE A 62 -5.49 -0.57 -2.25
CA PHE A 62 -4.33 -0.88 -3.07
C PHE A 62 -3.83 0.38 -3.79
N VAL A 63 -2.51 0.45 -3.93
CA VAL A 63 -1.86 1.41 -4.84
C VAL A 63 -1.88 0.80 -6.25
N PRO A 64 -2.24 1.58 -7.30
CA PRO A 64 -2.13 1.13 -8.68
C PRO A 64 -0.72 0.63 -9.01
N THR A 65 -0.63 -0.43 -9.81
CA THR A 65 0.66 -1.00 -10.24
C THR A 65 1.06 -0.56 -11.67
N ASP A 66 0.27 0.34 -12.27
CA ASP A 66 0.52 0.93 -13.57
C ASP A 66 1.43 2.18 -13.48
N ALA A 67 1.50 2.96 -14.56
CA ALA A 67 2.33 4.15 -14.64
C ALA A 67 1.96 5.25 -13.62
N ALA A 68 0.74 5.25 -13.08
CA ALA A 68 0.33 6.21 -12.04
C ALA A 68 0.80 5.79 -10.64
N GLY A 69 1.10 4.50 -10.44
CA GLY A 69 1.49 3.91 -9.16
C GLY A 69 2.61 4.66 -8.42
N PRO A 70 3.76 4.92 -9.07
CA PRO A 70 4.87 5.64 -8.42
C PRO A 70 4.50 7.04 -7.93
N ALA A 71 3.69 7.79 -8.68
CA ALA A 71 3.27 9.15 -8.30
C ALA A 71 2.28 9.13 -7.13
N ILE A 72 1.34 8.17 -7.14
CA ILE A 72 0.39 7.97 -6.04
C ILE A 72 1.13 7.52 -4.77
N LEU A 73 2.10 6.63 -4.91
CA LEU A 73 2.95 6.22 -3.79
C LEU A 73 3.73 7.41 -3.22
N ALA A 74 4.34 8.25 -4.05
CA ALA A 74 5.05 9.44 -3.58
C ALA A 74 4.13 10.36 -2.77
N LYS A 75 2.92 10.66 -3.27
CA LYS A 75 1.91 11.45 -2.55
C LYS A 75 1.53 10.84 -1.20
N LEU A 76 1.41 9.52 -1.14
CA LEU A 76 1.11 8.79 0.09
C LEU A 76 2.26 8.93 1.10
N LEU A 77 3.52 8.77 0.65
CA LEU A 77 4.71 8.88 1.51
C LEU A 77 5.00 10.32 1.95
N ASP A 78 4.63 11.32 1.15
CA ASP A 78 4.69 12.74 1.56
C ASP A 78 3.70 13.05 2.67
N THR A 79 2.53 12.40 2.66
CA THR A 79 1.47 12.59 3.66
C THR A 79 1.72 11.74 4.92
N PHE A 80 2.17 10.50 4.72
CA PHE A 80 2.45 9.53 5.77
C PHE A 80 3.91 9.08 5.63
N PRO A 81 4.85 9.81 6.27
CA PRO A 81 6.26 9.49 6.19
C PRO A 81 6.54 8.05 6.64
N VAL A 82 7.59 7.45 6.06
CA VAL A 82 8.06 6.13 6.45
C VAL A 82 8.58 6.19 7.89
N ALA A 83 7.98 5.41 8.77
CA ALA A 83 8.41 5.24 10.15
C ALA A 83 9.47 4.14 10.27
N ARG A 84 9.33 3.05 9.50
CA ARG A 84 10.26 1.92 9.49
C ARG A 84 10.23 1.18 8.15
N ILE A 85 11.40 0.68 7.76
CA ILE A 85 11.55 -0.25 6.63
C ILE A 85 11.89 -1.61 7.22
N SER A 86 11.12 -2.63 6.88
CA SER A 86 11.34 -4.01 7.32
C SER A 86 11.44 -4.92 6.10
N GLU A 87 12.32 -5.90 6.15
CA GLU A 87 12.37 -6.94 5.12
C GLU A 87 11.26 -7.97 5.38
N ARG A 88 10.62 -8.44 4.31
CA ARG A 88 9.69 -9.55 4.42
C ARG A 88 10.52 -10.83 4.46
N GLU A 89 10.65 -11.46 5.63
CA GLU A 89 11.11 -12.85 5.67
C GLU A 89 10.15 -13.70 4.85
N ALA A 90 10.67 -14.27 3.75
CA ALA A 90 10.00 -15.34 3.05
C ALA A 90 10.05 -16.57 3.94
N ALA A 91 8.95 -16.85 4.65
CA ALA A 91 8.72 -18.13 5.30
C ALA A 91 8.63 -19.26 4.27
#